data_AF-A0A535XAE9-F1
#
_entry.id   AF-A0A535XAE9-F1
#
_cell.length_a   1.000
_cell.length_b   1.000
_cell.length_c   1.000
_cell.angle_alpha   90.00
_cell.angle_beta   90.00
_cell.angle_gamma   90.00
#
_symmetry.space_group_name_H-M   'P 1'
#
loop_
_entity.id
_entity.type
_entity.pdbx_description
1 polymer ?
#
loop_
_entity_poly.entity_id
_entity_poly.type
_entity_poly.pdbx_seq_one_letter_code
_entity_poly.pdbx_strand_id
1 'polypeptide(L)'
;MKVVRFCGRERLPGGARLWRRVARRAAFSGVLAVYGYGVGGRPGGSQRKAERTGELPGTVLADYEPGLIRVWLPCTCQAAELDVDQLAENREDPLSSFAHELGHHVQYRRRRTYFNEAVAERYGRLLLRELGVS
;
A
#
# COMPACT_ATOMS: atom_id res chain seq x y z
N MET A 1 11.39 1.06 -10.42
CA MET A 1 10.11 0.42 -10.07
C MET A 1 9.26 0.21 -11.33
N LYS A 2 8.90 -1.04 -11.61
CA LYS A 2 7.90 -1.41 -12.64
C LYS A 2 6.51 -1.42 -12.01
N VAL A 3 5.51 -0.83 -12.66
CA VAL A 3 4.12 -0.86 -12.18
C VAL A 3 3.36 -1.89 -13.00
N VAL A 4 2.73 -2.84 -12.33
CA VAL A 4 1.87 -3.87 -12.92
C VAL A 4 0.47 -3.68 -12.35
N ARG A 5 -0.52 -3.58 -13.24
CA ARG A 5 -1.93 -3.39 -12.91
C ARG A 5 -2.70 -4.65 -13.28
N PHE A 6 -3.56 -5.14 -12.40
CA PHE A 6 -4.26 -6.41 -12.61
C PHE A 6 -5.62 -6.21 -13.29
N CYS A 7 -6.39 -5.21 -12.88
CA CYS A 7 -7.65 -4.79 -13.51
C CYS A 7 -7.40 -3.85 -14.72
N GLY A 8 -6.21 -3.23 -14.81
CA GLY A 8 -5.82 -2.30 -15.87
C GLY A 8 -6.43 -0.90 -15.74
N ARG A 9 -7.49 -0.77 -14.93
CA ARG A 9 -8.20 0.47 -14.63
C ARG A 9 -7.83 1.08 -13.28
N GLU A 10 -6.93 0.47 -12.50
CA GLU A 10 -6.49 1.00 -11.21
C GLU A 10 -5.82 2.36 -11.37
N ARG A 11 -6.27 3.33 -10.58
CA ARG A 11 -5.70 4.68 -10.56
C ARG A 11 -4.90 4.86 -9.28
N LEU A 12 -3.61 5.12 -9.44
CA LEU A 12 -2.73 5.49 -8.32
C LEU A 12 -3.09 6.92 -7.87
N PRO A 13 -3.48 7.14 -6.61
CA PRO A 13 -3.70 8.49 -6.05
C PRO A 13 -2.48 9.39 -6.27
N GLY A 14 -2.70 10.64 -6.67
CA GLY A 14 -1.60 11.56 -7.04
C GLY A 14 -0.80 11.17 -8.30
N GLY A 15 -1.22 10.11 -9.00
CA GLY A 15 -0.64 9.65 -10.27
C GLY A 15 0.67 8.88 -10.14
N ALA A 16 0.99 8.08 -11.15
CA ALA A 16 2.15 7.17 -11.12
C ALA A 16 3.52 7.87 -10.96
N ARG A 17 3.61 9.18 -11.29
CA ARG A 17 4.85 9.96 -11.12
C ARG A 17 5.19 10.13 -9.64
N LEU A 18 4.20 10.41 -8.79
CA LEU A 18 4.37 10.55 -7.35
C LEU A 18 4.91 9.26 -6.74
N TRP A 19 4.24 8.14 -7.01
CA TRP A 19 4.62 6.81 -6.53
C TRP A 19 6.03 6.41 -6.95
N ARG A 20 6.43 6.70 -8.19
CA ARG A 20 7.80 6.47 -8.67
C ARG A 20 8.82 7.38 -7.97
N ARG A 21 8.47 8.63 -7.65
CA ARG A 21 9.33 9.56 -6.90
C ARG A 21 9.57 9.04 -5.48
N VAL A 22 8.51 8.61 -4.79
CA VAL A 22 8.58 8.01 -3.45
C VAL A 22 9.45 6.74 -3.48
N ALA A 23 9.19 5.82 -4.41
CA ALA A 23 9.99 4.60 -4.59
C ALA A 23 11.48 4.89 -4.84
N ARG A 24 11.78 5.89 -5.68
CA ARG A 24 13.16 6.29 -5.99
C ARG A 24 13.90 6.80 -4.76
N ARG A 25 13.23 7.57 -3.91
CA ARG A 25 13.83 8.12 -2.68
C ARG A 25 14.20 7.02 -1.68
N ALA A 26 13.48 5.89 -1.69
CA ALA A 26 13.80 4.67 -0.95
C ALA A 26 14.72 3.69 -1.72
N ALA A 27 15.22 4.08 -2.90
CA ALA A 27 16.01 3.22 -3.78
C ALA A 27 15.35 1.85 -4.04
N PHE A 28 14.04 1.85 -4.27
CA PHE A 28 13.27 0.68 -4.67
C PHE A 28 13.18 0.59 -6.20
N SER A 29 13.77 -0.46 -6.76
CA SER A 29 13.78 -0.74 -8.21
C SER A 29 12.80 -1.84 -8.63
N GLY A 30 12.16 -2.54 -7.68
CA GLY A 30 11.33 -3.73 -7.90
C GLY A 30 9.97 -3.49 -8.56
N VAL A 31 9.04 -4.40 -8.31
CA VAL A 31 7.68 -4.37 -8.87
C VAL A 31 6.70 -3.78 -7.87
N LEU A 32 5.84 -2.88 -8.33
CA LEU A 32 4.62 -2.49 -7.66
C LEU A 32 3.44 -3.19 -8.36
N ALA A 33 2.87 -4.18 -7.70
CA ALA A 33 1.67 -4.89 -8.12
C ALA A 33 0.44 -4.18 -7.55
N VAL A 34 -0.38 -3.62 -8.44
CA VAL A 34 -1.57 -2.85 -8.08
C VAL A 34 -2.79 -3.71 -8.34
N TYR A 35 -3.54 -3.98 -7.27
CA TYR A 35 -4.76 -4.75 -7.29
C TYR A 35 -5.95 -3.83 -7.08
N GLY A 36 -6.97 -4.01 -7.91
CA GLY A 36 -8.30 -3.52 -7.58
C GLY A 36 -8.92 -4.32 -6.45
N TYR A 37 -9.71 -3.67 -5.59
CA TYR A 37 -10.76 -4.35 -4.82
C TYR A 37 -12.10 -3.60 -4.96
N GLY A 38 -13.20 -4.36 -4.90
CA GLY A 38 -14.58 -3.86 -4.83
C GLY A 38 -15.12 -3.82 -3.39
N VAL A 39 -16.36 -3.35 -3.17
CA VAL A 39 -17.00 -3.32 -1.84
C VAL A 39 -16.97 -4.73 -1.23
N GLY A 40 -16.36 -4.85 -0.06
CA GLY A 40 -16.18 -6.15 0.61
C GLY A 40 -15.03 -7.02 0.07
N GLY A 41 -14.14 -6.50 -0.78
CA GLY A 41 -12.97 -7.20 -1.29
C GLY A 41 -11.74 -6.96 -0.42
N ARG A 42 -11.68 -7.54 0.77
CA ARG A 42 -10.41 -7.57 1.53
C ARG A 42 -9.51 -8.68 0.97
N PRO A 43 -8.19 -8.57 1.07
CA PRO A 43 -7.32 -9.72 0.83
C PRO A 43 -7.80 -10.87 1.72
N GLY A 44 -8.16 -12.01 1.11
CA GLY A 44 -9.06 -13.02 1.70
C GLY A 44 -8.63 -13.68 3.03
N GLY A 45 -7.53 -13.25 3.67
CA GLY A 45 -7.17 -13.62 5.04
C GLY A 45 -7.72 -12.68 6.12
N SER A 46 -7.76 -11.36 5.85
CA SER A 46 -8.22 -10.36 6.84
C SER A 46 -9.74 -10.30 6.94
N GLN A 47 -10.46 -10.58 5.85
CA GLN A 47 -11.93 -10.74 5.85
C GLN A 47 -12.38 -11.87 6.76
N ARG A 48 -11.80 -13.07 6.56
CA ARG A 48 -12.11 -14.27 7.35
C ARG A 48 -11.74 -14.11 8.83
N LYS A 49 -10.70 -13.32 9.13
CA LYS A 49 -10.34 -12.97 10.51
C LYS A 49 -11.38 -12.04 11.12
N ALA A 50 -11.78 -10.97 10.43
CA ALA A 50 -12.78 -10.01 10.92
C ALA A 50 -14.17 -10.64 11.11
N GLU A 51 -14.61 -11.48 10.18
CA GLU A 51 -15.85 -12.24 10.28
C GLU A 51 -15.87 -13.19 11.49
N ARG A 52 -14.70 -13.72 11.88
CA ARG A 52 -14.56 -14.63 13.02
C ARG A 52 -14.41 -13.90 14.36
N THR A 53 -13.76 -12.74 14.39
CA THR A 53 -13.38 -12.06 15.64
C THR A 53 -14.23 -10.84 15.97
N GLY A 54 -15.06 -10.34 15.04
CA GLY A 54 -15.82 -9.09 15.22
C GLY A 54 -14.94 -7.83 15.25
N GLU A 55 -13.63 -7.99 15.31
CA GLU A 55 -12.64 -6.94 15.24
C GLU A 55 -12.26 -6.65 13.80
N LEU A 56 -12.29 -5.38 13.44
CA LEU A 56 -11.79 -4.84 12.19
C LEU A 56 -10.38 -4.29 12.43
N PRO A 57 -9.30 -5.11 12.31
CA PRO A 57 -7.97 -4.53 12.21
C PRO A 57 -7.95 -3.66 10.94
N GLY A 58 -7.34 -2.47 11.02
CA GLY A 58 -7.25 -1.53 9.89
C GLY A 58 -6.81 -2.23 8.60
N THR A 59 -7.33 -1.77 7.46
CA THR A 59 -7.11 -2.45 6.18
C THR A 59 -5.63 -2.35 5.82
N VAL A 60 -4.98 -3.51 5.71
CA VAL A 60 -3.64 -3.61 5.15
C VAL A 60 -3.74 -3.32 3.65
N LEU A 61 -3.45 -2.08 3.26
CA LEU A 61 -3.52 -1.61 1.87
C LEU A 61 -2.23 -1.84 1.08
N ALA A 62 -1.18 -2.34 1.73
CA ALA A 62 0.06 -2.71 1.07
C ALA A 62 0.77 -3.87 1.79
N ASP A 63 1.60 -4.60 1.07
CA ASP A 63 2.40 -5.71 1.58
C ASP A 63 3.75 -5.76 0.87
N TYR A 64 4.79 -6.19 1.58
CA TYR A 64 6.17 -6.27 1.09
C TYR A 64 6.74 -7.69 1.08
N GLU A 65 7.30 -8.03 -0.07
CA GLU A 65 8.27 -9.11 -0.23
C GLU A 65 9.54 -8.56 -0.91
N PRO A 66 10.70 -9.22 -0.76
CA PRO A 66 11.93 -8.83 -1.44
C PRO A 66 11.75 -8.62 -2.96
N GLY A 67 11.73 -7.34 -3.38
CA GLY A 67 11.59 -6.95 -4.78
C GLY A 67 10.15 -6.75 -5.27
N LEU A 68 9.14 -6.96 -4.43
CA LEU A 68 7.72 -6.81 -4.76
C LEU A 68 6.99 -6.05 -3.65
N ILE A 69 6.27 -5.01 -4.03
CA ILE A 69 5.26 -4.39 -3.17
C ILE A 69 3.90 -4.60 -3.81
N ARG A 70 2.95 -5.12 -3.05
CA ARG A 70 1.55 -5.24 -3.44
C ARG A 70 0.78 -4.08 -2.83
N VAL A 71 -0.14 -3.50 -3.57
CA VAL A 71 -1.02 -2.43 -3.08
C VAL A 71 -2.44 -2.68 -3.58
N TRP A 72 -3.39 -2.47 -2.68
CA TRP A 72 -4.81 -2.58 -2.94
C TRP A 72 -5.41 -1.18 -3.05
N LEU A 73 -6.11 -0.93 -4.16
CA LEU A 73 -6.78 0.33 -4.45
C LEU A 73 -8.24 0.06 -4.85
N PRO A 74 -9.16 0.98 -4.55
CA PRO A 74 -10.48 0.96 -5.17
C PRO A 74 -10.36 0.95 -6.71
N CYS A 75 -11.00 -0.02 -7.38
CA CYS A 75 -11.03 -0.11 -8.85
C CYS A 75 -12.48 -0.16 -9.35
N THR A 76 -12.86 0.80 -10.22
CA THR A 76 -14.23 0.96 -10.73
C THR A 76 -14.74 -0.21 -11.57
N CYS A 77 -13.88 -1.11 -12.04
CA CYS A 77 -14.33 -2.29 -12.79
C CYS A 77 -14.66 -3.52 -11.94
N GLN A 78 -14.46 -3.46 -10.61
CA GLN A 78 -14.78 -4.55 -9.69
C GLN A 78 -16.07 -4.28 -8.88
N ALA A 79 -17.00 -3.49 -9.43
CA ALA A 79 -18.30 -3.18 -8.82
C ALA A 79 -18.21 -2.54 -7.43
N ALA A 80 -17.41 -1.48 -7.31
CA ALA A 80 -17.56 -0.51 -6.24
C ALA A 80 -17.78 0.87 -6.86
N GLU A 81 -18.84 1.55 -6.43
CA GLU A 81 -18.77 3.00 -6.28
C GLU A 81 -17.45 3.28 -5.57
N LEU A 82 -16.60 4.09 -6.18
CA LEU A 82 -15.29 4.45 -5.68
C LEU A 82 -15.46 5.07 -4.29
N ASP A 83 -15.39 4.27 -3.23
CA ASP A 83 -15.64 4.77 -1.88
C ASP A 83 -14.34 5.33 -1.27
N VAL A 84 -13.85 6.37 -1.94
CA VAL A 84 -12.78 7.24 -1.43
C VAL A 84 -13.19 7.84 -0.10
N ASP A 85 -14.50 8.03 0.12
CA ASP A 85 -15.06 8.55 1.35
C ASP A 85 -14.87 7.57 2.50
N GLN A 86 -15.09 6.26 2.30
CA GLN A 86 -14.80 5.22 3.30
C GLN A 86 -13.30 5.09 3.61
N LEU A 87 -12.41 5.24 2.62
CA LEU A 87 -10.97 5.32 2.89
C LEU A 87 -10.63 6.56 3.73
N ALA A 88 -11.23 7.70 3.42
CA ALA A 88 -11.03 8.94 4.18
C ALA A 88 -11.58 8.84 5.61
N GLU A 89 -12.76 8.26 5.81
CA GLU A 89 -13.38 8.01 7.11
C GLU A 89 -12.51 7.09 7.98
N ASN A 90 -11.95 6.04 7.39
CA ASN A 90 -11.04 5.11 8.07
C ASN A 90 -9.60 5.65 8.20
N ARG A 91 -9.31 6.84 7.67
CA ARG A 91 -7.96 7.43 7.59
C ARG A 91 -6.94 6.49 6.92
N GLU A 92 -7.41 5.73 5.95
CA GLU A 92 -6.62 4.75 5.20
C GLU A 92 -6.09 5.40 3.91
N ASP A 93 -4.77 5.52 3.79
CA ASP A 93 -4.10 6.07 2.60
C ASP A 93 -3.18 5.01 1.96
N PRO A 94 -3.49 4.52 0.74
CA PRO A 94 -2.65 3.58 0.04
C PRO A 94 -1.22 4.08 -0.20
N LEU A 95 -1.00 5.39 -0.33
CA LEU A 95 0.33 5.95 -0.52
C LEU A 95 1.15 5.90 0.78
N SER A 96 0.52 6.16 1.92
CA SER A 96 1.08 5.94 3.26
C SER A 96 1.44 4.47 3.48
N SER A 97 0.54 3.53 3.17
CA SER A 97 0.84 2.09 3.28
C SER A 97 1.99 1.69 2.35
N PHE A 98 2.03 2.19 1.12
CA PHE A 98 3.17 1.97 0.23
C PHE A 98 4.48 2.53 0.79
N ALA A 99 4.46 3.71 1.42
CA ALA A 99 5.64 4.30 2.04
C ALA A 99 6.11 3.49 3.27
N HIS A 100 5.19 2.91 4.02
CA HIS A 100 5.46 1.95 5.09
C HIS A 100 6.22 0.73 4.53
N GLU A 101 5.74 0.10 3.46
CA GLU A 101 6.40 -1.05 2.80
C GLU A 101 7.81 -0.73 2.27
N LEU A 102 8.05 0.52 1.83
CA LEU A 102 9.40 0.96 1.47
C LEU A 102 10.34 0.98 2.69
N GLY A 103 9.82 1.16 3.89
CA GLY A 103 10.55 1.00 5.13
C GLY A 103 11.02 -0.45 5.34
N HIS A 104 10.15 -1.43 5.09
CA HIS A 104 10.52 -2.85 5.10
C HIS A 104 11.58 -3.17 4.04
N HIS A 105 11.47 -2.59 2.85
CA HIS A 105 12.52 -2.69 1.83
C HIS A 105 13.88 -2.18 2.29
N VAL A 106 13.92 -1.01 2.95
CA VAL A 106 15.17 -0.46 3.48
C VAL A 106 15.77 -1.33 4.58
N GLN A 107 14.94 -1.92 5.43
CA GLN A 107 15.40 -2.89 6.42
C GLN A 107 16.00 -4.13 5.75
N TYR A 108 15.29 -4.72 4.78
CA TYR A 108 15.76 -5.91 4.08
C TYR A 108 17.09 -5.66 3.35
N ARG A 109 17.23 -4.52 2.68
CA ARG A 109 18.49 -4.15 2.01
C ARG A 109 19.68 -4.06 2.96
N ARG A 110 19.45 -3.68 4.22
CA ARG A 110 20.51 -3.49 5.22
C ARG A 110 20.81 -4.75 6.02
N ARG A 111 19.77 -5.52 6.38
CA ARG A 111 19.86 -6.59 7.38
C ARG A 111 19.40 -7.95 6.89
N ARG A 112 18.89 -8.04 5.66
CA ARG A 112 18.23 -9.24 5.10
C ARG A 112 17.03 -9.73 5.93
N THR A 113 16.49 -8.85 6.76
CA THR A 113 15.28 -9.04 7.57
C THR A 113 14.45 -7.76 7.51
N TYR A 114 13.12 -7.86 7.67
CA TYR A 114 12.23 -6.71 7.53
C TYR A 114 11.04 -6.71 8.49
N PHE A 115 11.07 -7.44 9.59
CA PHE A 115 9.91 -7.61 10.47
C PHE A 115 9.69 -6.48 11.50
N ASN A 116 10.41 -5.35 11.41
CA ASN A 116 10.28 -4.27 12.38
C ASN A 116 9.27 -3.21 11.89
N GLU A 117 8.02 -3.38 12.31
CA GLU A 117 6.90 -2.48 12.02
C GLU A 117 7.17 -1.03 12.44
N ALA A 118 7.73 -0.81 13.62
CA ALA A 118 7.99 0.54 14.14
C ALA A 118 9.00 1.32 13.28
N VAL A 119 10.01 0.62 12.75
CA VAL A 119 10.99 1.21 11.82
C VAL A 119 10.35 1.49 10.47
N ALA A 120 9.52 0.58 9.95
CA ALA A 120 8.82 0.77 8.68
C ALA A 120 7.87 1.96 8.73
N GLU A 121 7.05 2.03 9.78
CA GLU A 121 6.12 3.11 10.07
C GLU A 121 6.81 4.47 10.21
N ARG A 122 7.90 4.53 10.98
CA ARG A 122 8.68 5.77 11.13
C ARG A 122 9.32 6.19 9.81
N TYR A 123 9.85 5.23 9.05
CA TYR A 123 10.49 5.52 7.77
C TYR A 123 9.48 6.07 6.76
N GLY A 124 8.33 5.43 6.59
CA GLY A 124 7.29 5.84 5.64
C GLY A 124 6.79 7.26 5.92
N ARG A 125 6.47 7.57 7.18
CA ARG A 125 6.04 8.93 7.56
C ARG A 125 7.08 10.00 7.28
N LEU A 126 8.35 9.75 7.62
CA LEU A 126 9.44 10.69 7.34
C LEU A 126 9.65 10.88 5.83
N LEU A 127 9.58 9.79 5.08
CA LEU A 127 9.73 9.80 3.62
C LEU A 127 8.68 10.68 2.93
N LEU A 128 7.40 10.54 3.32
CA LEU A 128 6.33 11.35 2.74
C LEU A 128 6.45 12.83 3.14
N ARG A 129 6.77 13.10 4.41
CA ARG A 129 7.03 14.46 4.91
C ARG A 129 8.15 15.16 4.14
N GLU A 130 9.27 14.49 3.89
CA GLU A 130 10.40 15.03 3.12
C GLU A 130 10.02 15.37 1.67
N LEU A 131 9.00 14.70 1.12
CA LEU A 131 8.53 14.91 -0.24
C LEU A 131 7.39 15.93 -0.34
N GLY A 132 6.96 16.51 0.80
CA GLY A 132 5.84 17.45 0.87
C GLY A 132 4.49 16.80 0.56
N VAL A 133 4.37 15.50 0.86
CA VAL A 133 3.12 14.73 0.73
C VAL A 133 2.52 14.64 2.12
N SER A 134 1.34 15.22 2.30
CA SER A 134 0.59 15.28 3.56
C SER A 134 -0.72 14.54 3.46
#